data_AF-A0A3D3MPE5-F1
#
_entry.id   AF-A0A3D3MPE5-F1
#
_cell.length_a   1.000
_cell.length_b   1.000
_cell.length_c   1.000
_cell.angle_alpha   90.00
_cell.angle_beta   90.00
_cell.angle_gamma   90.00
#
_symmetry.space_group_name_H-M   'P 1'
#
loop_
_entity.id
_entity.type
_entity.pdbx_description
1 polymer ?
#
loop_
_entity_poly.entity_id
_entity_poly.type
_entity_poly.pdbx_seq_one_letter_code
_entity_poly.pdbx_strand_id
1 'polypeptide(L)'
;MNKVFLFLSIALFAILPCQSQTLSDGRVWNFVQRMYEHDNIEKAYTVSVSGDTIANGQQCKKLVKVYQEDPDHPTTFAAFEKDAKIYGVFGEETKLLLDFTLRVGDKANEFGTVSSVDYIDINNVRHKRITIFYDKYNYYSYLVDGIGWSSTKYSAYEVTSYYDVLVSVSENGKCIFKDSDFSKHPTGIDNKPEIEKKDDAPWYDLSGRRVLVPQKGRVYIKGNKKVIQ
;
A
#
# COMPACT_ATOMS: atom_id res chain seq x y z
N MET A 1 32.89 -30.08 40.35
CA MET A 1 32.67 -29.95 38.89
C MET A 1 31.28 -29.37 38.66
N ASN A 2 31.15 -28.05 38.55
CA ASN A 2 29.87 -27.40 38.25
C ASN A 2 29.77 -27.18 36.74
N LYS A 3 28.81 -27.85 36.09
CA LYS A 3 28.50 -27.63 34.68
C LYS A 3 27.52 -26.46 34.59
N VAL A 4 28.00 -25.32 34.11
CA VAL A 4 27.16 -24.19 33.70
C VAL A 4 26.56 -24.53 32.34
N PHE A 5 25.24 -24.67 32.27
CA PHE A 5 24.50 -24.74 31.00
C PHE A 5 24.19 -23.32 30.55
N LEU A 6 24.90 -22.85 29.52
CA LEU A 6 24.64 -21.58 28.85
C LEU A 6 23.49 -21.80 27.85
N PHE A 7 22.28 -21.36 28.17
CA PHE A 7 21.18 -21.31 27.21
C PHE A 7 21.38 -20.10 26.30
N LEU A 8 21.79 -20.34 25.05
CA LEU A 8 21.83 -19.33 24.00
C LEU A 8 20.39 -19.08 23.52
N SER A 9 19.76 -18.03 23.99
CA SER A 9 18.47 -17.56 23.46
C SER A 9 18.70 -16.90 22.10
N ILE A 10 18.53 -17.68 21.03
CA ILE A 10 18.44 -17.14 19.67
C ILE A 10 17.12 -16.36 19.60
N ALA A 11 17.21 -15.03 19.69
CA ALA A 11 16.08 -14.16 19.40
C ALA A 11 15.76 -14.31 17.91
N LEU A 12 14.69 -15.05 17.63
CA LEU A 12 14.08 -15.11 16.31
C LEU A 12 13.46 -13.72 16.08
N PHE A 13 14.23 -12.78 15.54
CA PHE A 13 13.64 -11.61 14.91
C PHE A 13 12.82 -12.15 13.74
N ALA A 14 11.51 -12.29 13.96
CA ALA A 14 10.58 -12.31 12.85
C ALA A 14 10.92 -11.06 12.05
N ILE A 15 11.47 -11.24 10.85
CA ILE A 15 11.61 -10.17 9.86
C ILE A 15 10.17 -9.81 9.54
N LEU A 16 9.59 -8.92 10.35
CA LEU A 16 8.41 -8.20 9.97
C LEU A 16 8.75 -7.60 8.60
N PRO A 17 7.87 -7.71 7.60
CA PRO A 17 8.11 -7.02 6.33
C PRO A 17 8.45 -5.57 6.70
N CYS A 18 9.65 -5.14 6.30
CA CYS A 18 10.10 -3.78 6.52
C CYS A 18 8.97 -2.88 6.03
N GLN A 19 8.30 -2.21 6.96
CA GLN A 19 7.20 -1.34 6.63
C GLN A 19 7.72 -0.36 5.59
N SER A 20 7.03 -0.26 4.44
CA SER A 20 7.54 0.57 3.36
C SER A 20 7.64 2.02 3.83
N GLN A 21 8.86 2.51 3.98
CA GLN A 21 9.08 3.89 4.40
C GLN A 21 8.72 4.82 3.25
N THR A 22 7.68 5.62 3.40
CA THR A 22 7.23 6.59 2.38
C THR A 22 8.16 7.79 2.36
N LEU A 23 8.57 8.27 3.54
CA LEU A 23 9.50 9.41 3.70
C LEU A 23 10.98 8.98 3.70
N SER A 24 11.38 8.14 2.76
CA SER A 24 12.78 7.71 2.62
C SER A 24 13.68 8.79 2.02
N ASP A 25 14.95 8.83 2.40
CA ASP A 25 15.91 9.75 1.79
C ASP A 25 16.10 9.44 0.29
N GLY A 26 16.25 10.50 -0.51
CA GLY A 26 16.34 10.38 -1.97
C GLY A 26 14.99 10.14 -2.67
N ARG A 27 13.88 10.13 -1.92
CA ARG A 27 12.53 10.03 -2.47
C ARG A 27 12.08 11.35 -3.11
N VAL A 28 11.48 11.25 -4.29
CA VAL A 28 10.91 12.36 -5.06
C VAL A 28 9.58 11.94 -5.65
N TRP A 29 8.54 12.73 -5.40
CA TRP A 29 7.23 12.62 -6.05
C TRP A 29 7.09 13.71 -7.09
N ASN A 30 6.65 13.33 -8.28
CA ASN A 30 6.33 14.25 -9.36
C ASN A 30 4.81 14.32 -9.49
N PHE A 31 4.28 15.53 -9.45
CA PHE A 31 2.85 15.81 -9.52
C PHE A 31 2.53 16.76 -10.66
N VAL A 32 1.28 16.70 -11.10
CA VAL A 32 0.64 17.76 -11.88
C VAL A 32 -0.55 18.27 -11.08
N GLN A 33 -0.57 19.57 -10.81
CA GLN A 33 -1.72 20.26 -10.27
C GLN A 33 -2.66 20.66 -11.41
N ARG A 34 -3.95 20.40 -11.26
CA ARG A 34 -5.01 20.67 -12.24
C ARG A 34 -6.13 21.48 -11.61
N MET A 35 -6.82 22.28 -12.40
CA MET A 35 -8.01 23.00 -11.95
C MET A 35 -9.28 22.19 -12.26
N TYR A 36 -10.27 22.19 -11.36
CA TYR A 36 -11.51 21.40 -11.51
C TYR A 36 -12.35 21.79 -12.73
N GLU A 37 -12.44 23.09 -13.01
CA GLU A 37 -13.34 23.64 -14.04
C GLU A 37 -12.61 24.00 -15.33
N HIS A 38 -11.28 23.90 -15.36
CA HIS A 38 -10.47 24.28 -16.52
C HIS A 38 -9.33 23.28 -16.71
N ASP A 39 -9.57 22.32 -17.59
CA ASP A 39 -8.64 21.21 -17.88
C ASP A 39 -7.37 21.67 -18.61
N ASN A 40 -7.29 22.93 -19.04
CA ASN A 40 -6.13 23.50 -19.72
C ASN A 40 -5.09 24.12 -18.76
N ILE A 41 -5.37 24.21 -17.46
CA ILE A 41 -4.41 24.72 -16.47
C ILE A 41 -3.76 23.54 -15.77
N GLU A 42 -2.51 23.25 -16.14
CA GLU A 42 -1.66 22.26 -15.52
C GLU A 42 -0.37 22.89 -15.00
N LYS A 43 -0.05 22.63 -13.73
CA LYS A 43 1.21 23.07 -13.12
C LYS A 43 1.98 21.87 -12.59
N ALA A 44 3.08 21.55 -13.24
CA ALA A 44 3.95 20.46 -12.80
C ALA A 44 4.82 20.91 -11.62
N TYR A 45 4.98 20.04 -10.63
CA TYR A 45 5.85 20.29 -9.49
C TYR A 45 6.39 18.99 -8.91
N THR A 46 7.44 19.11 -8.11
CA THR A 46 8.02 17.99 -7.36
C THR A 46 7.87 18.22 -5.86
N VAL A 47 7.85 17.13 -5.11
CA VAL A 47 8.09 17.11 -3.67
C VAL A 47 9.25 16.16 -3.42
N SER A 48 10.26 16.56 -2.66
CA SER A 48 11.42 15.72 -2.35
C SER A 48 11.73 15.69 -0.86
N VAL A 49 12.26 14.56 -0.39
CA VAL A 49 12.84 14.44 0.96
C VAL A 49 14.23 15.10 0.95
N SER A 50 14.41 16.11 1.79
CA SER A 50 15.61 16.94 1.91
C SER A 50 16.24 16.81 3.30
N GLY A 51 16.33 15.56 3.78
CA GLY A 51 16.96 15.21 5.05
C GLY A 51 16.07 15.37 6.27
N ASP A 52 16.70 15.24 7.44
CA ASP A 52 16.04 15.31 8.74
C ASP A 52 15.88 16.75 9.22
N THR A 53 14.85 16.99 10.02
CA THR A 53 14.61 18.24 10.73
C THR A 53 13.90 17.99 12.06
N ILE A 54 13.80 19.01 12.89
CA ILE A 54 13.00 18.98 14.11
C ILE A 54 11.96 20.08 13.99
N ALA A 55 10.69 19.73 14.16
CA ALA A 55 9.57 20.67 14.19
C ALA A 55 8.75 20.41 15.45
N ASN A 56 8.50 21.44 16.26
CA ASN A 56 7.78 21.36 17.55
C ASN A 56 8.31 20.26 18.49
N GLY A 57 9.63 20.04 18.50
CA GLY A 57 10.28 18.98 19.29
C GLY A 57 10.12 17.55 18.75
N GLN A 58 9.41 17.36 17.64
CA GLN A 58 9.26 16.07 16.97
C GLN A 58 10.33 15.92 15.88
N GLN A 59 10.97 14.74 15.82
CA GLN A 59 11.86 14.39 14.71
C GLN A 59 11.03 14.16 13.45
N CYS A 60 11.38 14.86 12.38
CA CYS A 60 10.66 14.91 11.11
C CYS A 60 11.63 14.80 9.93
N LYS A 61 11.08 14.55 8.74
CA LYS A 61 11.74 14.81 7.46
C LYS A 61 11.38 16.20 6.95
N LYS A 62 12.36 16.91 6.39
CA LYS A 62 12.14 18.14 5.64
C LYS A 62 11.71 17.78 4.23
N LEU A 63 10.55 18.26 3.81
CA LEU A 63 10.05 18.13 2.45
C LEU A 63 10.19 19.47 1.71
N VAL A 64 10.60 19.41 0.44
CA VAL A 64 10.77 20.58 -0.42
C VAL A 64 9.87 20.41 -1.64
N LYS A 65 8.95 21.37 -1.83
CA LYS A 65 8.06 21.45 -2.99
C LYS A 65 8.59 22.50 -3.96
N VAL A 66 8.72 22.15 -5.24
CA VAL A 66 9.24 23.03 -6.29
C VAL A 66 8.34 22.96 -7.52
N TYR A 67 7.76 24.09 -7.91
CA TYR A 67 7.03 24.20 -9.18
C TYR A 67 8.01 24.35 -10.35
N GLN A 68 7.74 23.69 -11.47
CA GLN A 68 8.62 23.79 -12.65
C GLN A 68 8.63 25.20 -13.26
N GLU A 69 7.50 25.92 -13.18
CA GLU A 69 7.37 27.29 -13.67
C GLU A 69 8.04 28.33 -12.76
N ASP A 70 8.34 27.95 -11.51
CA ASP A 70 8.93 28.84 -10.51
C ASP A 70 9.93 28.08 -9.61
N PRO A 71 11.08 27.65 -10.17
CA PRO A 71 12.04 26.81 -9.47
C PRO A 71 12.80 27.54 -8.36
N ASP A 72 12.87 28.87 -8.42
CA ASP A 72 13.66 29.70 -7.51
C ASP A 72 12.95 30.01 -6.18
N HIS A 73 11.65 29.69 -6.08
CA HIS A 73 10.84 29.92 -4.88
C HIS A 73 10.27 28.61 -4.30
N PRO A 74 11.13 27.70 -3.80
CA PRO A 74 10.67 26.44 -3.22
C PRO A 74 9.92 26.67 -1.90
N THR A 75 8.86 25.88 -1.69
CA THR A 75 8.16 25.82 -0.39
C THR A 75 8.67 24.64 0.42
N THR A 76 8.91 24.83 1.72
CA THR A 76 9.37 23.76 2.61
C THR A 76 8.39 23.50 3.74
N PHE A 77 8.27 22.24 4.13
CA PHE A 77 7.43 21.81 5.24
C PHE A 77 8.01 20.56 5.90
N ALA A 78 7.65 20.32 7.16
CA ALA A 78 8.09 19.14 7.89
C ALA A 78 7.00 18.08 7.90
N ALA A 79 7.38 16.81 7.78
CA ALA A 79 6.46 15.67 7.91
C ALA A 79 7.13 14.50 8.63
N PHE A 80 6.35 13.66 9.30
CA PHE A 80 6.86 12.47 9.97
C PHE A 80 5.90 11.29 9.82
N GLU A 81 6.45 10.08 9.98
CA GLU A 81 5.71 8.83 9.94
C GLU A 81 5.50 8.31 11.36
N LYS A 82 4.29 7.85 11.67
CA LYS A 82 3.95 7.20 12.94
C LYS A 82 2.77 6.26 12.74
N ASP A 83 2.86 5.04 13.27
CA ASP A 83 1.76 4.06 13.27
C ASP A 83 1.11 3.84 11.88
N ALA A 84 1.94 3.72 10.84
CA ALA A 84 1.50 3.60 9.43
C ALA A 84 0.68 4.78 8.89
N LYS A 85 0.92 5.97 9.43
CA LYS A 85 0.34 7.24 9.00
C LYS A 85 1.44 8.26 8.75
N ILE A 86 1.14 9.24 7.91
CA ILE A 86 2.01 10.39 7.66
C ILE A 86 1.33 11.64 8.17
N TYR A 87 2.08 12.45 8.90
CA TYR A 87 1.62 13.71 9.45
C TYR A 87 2.50 14.85 8.96
N GLY A 88 1.88 15.98 8.60
CA GLY A 88 2.55 17.24 8.28
C GLY A 88 2.49 18.20 9.46
N VAL A 89 3.55 18.97 9.68
CA VAL A 89 3.64 19.98 10.73
C VAL A 89 3.48 21.37 10.10
N PHE A 90 2.48 22.12 10.55
CA PHE A 90 2.08 23.42 10.03
C PHE A 90 1.98 24.43 11.18
N GLY A 91 3.03 25.20 11.40
CA GLY A 91 3.14 26.02 12.61
C GLY A 91 3.15 25.13 13.85
N GLU A 92 2.27 25.39 14.81
CA GLU A 92 2.11 24.56 16.01
C GLU A 92 1.22 23.32 15.79
N GLU A 93 0.50 23.26 14.67
CA GLU A 93 -0.45 22.18 14.39
C GLU A 93 0.22 21.00 13.68
N THR A 94 -0.29 19.80 13.96
CA THR A 94 0.02 18.58 13.20
C THR A 94 -1.23 18.09 12.51
N LYS A 95 -1.15 17.79 11.20
CA LYS A 95 -2.27 17.33 10.38
C LYS A 95 -1.98 15.98 9.77
N LEU A 96 -2.95 15.08 9.80
CA LEU A 96 -2.88 13.80 9.10
C LEU A 96 -2.88 14.05 7.58
N LEU A 97 -1.86 13.54 6.90
CA LEU A 97 -1.72 13.63 5.44
C LEU A 97 -2.15 12.32 4.78
N LEU A 98 -1.63 11.19 5.26
CA LEU A 98 -1.90 9.85 4.71
C LEU A 98 -2.20 8.86 5.84
N ASP A 99 -3.17 7.97 5.60
CA ASP A 99 -3.50 6.89 6.53
C ASP A 99 -3.52 5.53 5.81
N PHE A 100 -2.47 4.74 5.99
CA PHE A 100 -2.36 3.41 5.39
C PHE A 100 -3.07 2.33 6.23
N THR A 101 -3.65 2.68 7.39
CA THR A 101 -4.34 1.73 8.28
C THR A 101 -5.78 1.43 7.85
N LEU A 102 -6.34 2.23 6.94
CA LEU A 102 -7.73 2.12 6.49
C LEU A 102 -8.08 0.74 5.94
N ARG A 103 -9.31 0.31 6.19
CA ARG A 103 -9.90 -0.99 5.84
C ARG A 103 -11.15 -0.78 4.99
N VAL A 104 -11.58 -1.84 4.31
CA VAL A 104 -12.83 -1.82 3.53
C VAL A 104 -14.00 -1.37 4.41
N GLY A 105 -14.75 -0.38 3.93
CA GLY A 105 -15.86 0.25 4.66
C GLY A 105 -15.48 1.50 5.46
N ASP A 106 -14.19 1.74 5.73
CA ASP A 106 -13.75 2.94 6.45
C ASP A 106 -13.95 4.20 5.61
N LYS A 107 -14.16 5.33 6.29
CA LYS A 107 -14.15 6.66 5.67
C LYS A 107 -12.71 7.15 5.53
N ALA A 108 -12.30 7.43 4.29
CA ALA A 108 -10.98 8.01 4.02
C ALA A 108 -10.96 9.54 4.21
N ASN A 109 -12.13 10.17 4.00
CA ASN A 109 -12.43 11.57 4.29
C ASN A 109 -13.97 11.72 4.33
N GLU A 110 -14.48 12.95 4.29
CA GLU A 110 -15.92 13.24 4.33
C GLU A 110 -16.71 12.55 3.19
N PHE A 111 -16.10 12.43 2.00
CA PHE A 111 -16.78 11.98 0.78
C PHE A 111 -16.38 10.57 0.35
N GLY A 112 -15.14 10.17 0.60
CA GLY A 112 -14.56 8.91 0.15
C GLY A 112 -14.75 7.76 1.13
N THR A 113 -15.16 6.60 0.62
CA THR A 113 -15.23 5.33 1.40
C THR A 113 -14.31 4.30 0.77
N VAL A 114 -13.59 3.54 1.59
CA VAL A 114 -12.72 2.46 1.09
C VAL A 114 -13.58 1.35 0.50
N SER A 115 -13.44 1.12 -0.80
CA SER A 115 -14.18 0.10 -1.55
C SER A 115 -13.42 -1.22 -1.64
N SER A 116 -12.08 -1.18 -1.70
CA SER A 116 -11.25 -2.38 -1.72
C SER A 116 -9.88 -2.15 -1.11
N VAL A 117 -9.28 -3.24 -0.65
CA VAL A 117 -7.88 -3.29 -0.20
C VAL A 117 -7.25 -4.51 -0.84
N ASP A 118 -6.19 -4.30 -1.61
CA ASP A 118 -5.36 -5.35 -2.20
C ASP A 118 -3.87 -5.00 -2.05
N TYR A 119 -3.03 -5.70 -2.80
CA TYR A 119 -1.59 -5.51 -2.75
C TYR A 119 -1.00 -5.50 -4.16
N ILE A 120 0.02 -4.67 -4.35
CA ILE A 120 0.80 -4.58 -5.59
C ILE A 120 2.29 -4.74 -5.27
N ASP A 121 3.05 -5.30 -6.21
CA ASP A 121 4.49 -5.47 -6.06
C ASP A 121 5.23 -4.33 -6.75
N ILE A 122 6.08 -3.64 -6.00
CA ILE A 122 6.96 -2.57 -6.48
C ILE A 122 8.39 -2.99 -6.14
N ASN A 123 9.23 -3.19 -7.15
CA ASN A 123 10.60 -3.68 -6.96
C ASN A 123 10.72 -4.93 -6.06
N ASN A 124 9.80 -5.89 -6.21
CA ASN A 124 9.70 -7.11 -5.39
C ASN A 124 9.37 -6.89 -3.90
N VAL A 125 8.94 -5.69 -3.52
CA VAL A 125 8.35 -5.40 -2.22
C VAL A 125 6.85 -5.32 -2.39
N ARG A 126 6.11 -5.93 -1.46
CA ARG A 126 4.64 -5.97 -1.49
C ARG A 126 4.08 -4.76 -0.76
N HIS A 127 3.30 -3.93 -1.46
CA HIS A 127 2.70 -2.71 -0.94
C HIS A 127 1.18 -2.85 -0.86
N LYS A 128 0.59 -2.40 0.25
CA LYS A 128 -0.86 -2.33 0.38
C LYS A 128 -1.40 -1.23 -0.54
N ARG A 129 -2.41 -1.54 -1.35
CA ARG A 129 -3.16 -0.56 -2.14
C ARG A 129 -4.59 -0.50 -1.64
N ILE A 130 -5.04 0.71 -1.36
CA ILE A 130 -6.37 1.03 -0.86
C ILE A 130 -7.11 1.76 -1.98
N THR A 131 -8.24 1.22 -2.42
CA THR A 131 -9.10 1.89 -3.39
C THR A 131 -10.20 2.62 -2.65
N ILE A 132 -10.41 3.89 -2.97
CA ILE A 132 -11.40 4.74 -2.36
C ILE A 132 -12.39 5.19 -3.41
N PHE A 133 -13.66 4.97 -3.13
CA PHE A 133 -14.76 5.32 -3.99
C PHE A 133 -15.48 6.55 -3.44
N TYR A 134 -15.67 7.53 -4.33
CA TYR A 134 -16.41 8.75 -4.09
C TYR A 134 -17.74 8.66 -4.82
N ASP A 135 -18.75 8.11 -4.13
CA ASP A 135 -20.06 7.75 -4.69
C ASP A 135 -20.73 8.92 -5.42
N LYS A 136 -20.78 10.10 -4.79
CA LYS A 136 -21.36 11.33 -5.34
C LYS A 136 -20.77 11.73 -6.71
N TYR A 137 -19.51 11.39 -6.96
CA TYR A 137 -18.78 11.81 -8.16
C TYR A 137 -18.45 10.65 -9.11
N ASN A 138 -18.85 9.42 -8.76
CA ASN A 138 -18.46 8.19 -9.46
C ASN A 138 -16.95 8.17 -9.77
N TYR A 139 -16.14 8.49 -8.76
CA TYR A 139 -14.69 8.64 -8.90
C TYR A 139 -13.93 7.66 -7.99
N TYR A 140 -12.82 7.14 -8.50
CA TYR A 140 -11.92 6.27 -7.74
C TYR A 140 -10.56 6.94 -7.56
N SER A 141 -10.06 6.93 -6.33
CA SER A 141 -8.65 7.23 -6.04
C SER A 141 -7.98 6.04 -5.37
N TYR A 142 -6.66 6.03 -5.40
CA TYR A 142 -5.85 4.98 -4.81
C TYR A 142 -4.88 5.58 -3.80
N LEU A 143 -4.65 4.87 -2.70
CA LEU A 143 -3.60 5.15 -1.73
C LEU A 143 -2.72 3.90 -1.62
N VAL A 144 -1.43 4.04 -1.94
CA VAL A 144 -0.48 2.92 -1.92
C VAL A 144 0.56 3.16 -0.83
N ASP A 145 0.73 2.20 0.06
CA ASP A 145 1.75 2.21 1.11
C ASP A 145 3.14 2.42 0.51
N GLY A 146 3.93 3.35 1.05
CA GLY A 146 5.22 3.72 0.48
C GLY A 146 5.20 4.67 -0.71
N ILE A 147 4.03 4.97 -1.27
CA ILE A 147 3.89 5.78 -2.50
C ILE A 147 3.01 7.00 -2.27
N GLY A 148 1.83 6.84 -1.67
CA GLY A 148 0.86 7.91 -1.43
C GLY A 148 -0.36 7.89 -2.34
N TRP A 149 -1.06 9.03 -2.42
CA TRP A 149 -2.29 9.20 -3.20
C TRP A 149 -2.03 9.22 -4.70
N SER A 150 -2.91 8.60 -5.48
CA SER A 150 -2.95 8.78 -6.93
C SER A 150 -3.43 10.17 -7.32
N SER A 151 -4.36 10.72 -6.54
CA SER A 151 -4.99 12.01 -6.79
C SER A 151 -5.62 12.53 -5.52
N THR A 152 -5.54 13.86 -5.30
CA THR A 152 -6.25 14.54 -4.21
C THR A 152 -7.65 15.01 -4.62
N LYS A 153 -8.09 14.71 -5.86
CA LYS A 153 -9.42 15.07 -6.36
C LYS A 153 -10.51 14.50 -5.44
N TYR A 154 -11.32 15.39 -4.89
CA TYR A 154 -12.41 15.16 -3.93
C TYR A 154 -11.95 14.69 -2.54
N SER A 155 -10.65 14.66 -2.28
CA SER A 155 -10.09 14.34 -0.96
C SER A 155 -9.92 15.55 -0.05
N ALA A 156 -9.83 16.75 -0.63
CA ALA A 156 -9.79 18.03 0.08
C ALA A 156 -11.17 18.69 0.09
N TYR A 157 -11.44 19.49 1.11
CA TYR A 157 -12.59 20.40 1.14
C TYR A 157 -12.61 21.21 -0.17
N GLU A 158 -13.76 21.22 -0.85
CA GLU A 158 -14.01 21.76 -2.20
C GLU A 158 -13.77 23.27 -2.36
N VAL A 159 -13.11 23.91 -1.40
CA VAL A 159 -12.79 25.34 -1.39
C VAL A 159 -11.59 25.65 -2.29
N THR A 160 -10.75 24.66 -2.60
CA THR A 160 -9.62 24.84 -3.51
C THR A 160 -10.00 24.43 -4.93
N SER A 161 -9.92 25.36 -5.89
CA SER A 161 -10.17 25.09 -7.31
C SER A 161 -9.20 24.09 -7.94
N TYR A 162 -8.17 23.64 -7.21
CA TYR A 162 -7.12 22.74 -7.68
C TYR A 162 -7.13 21.38 -6.99
N TYR A 163 -6.66 20.38 -7.71
CA TYR A 163 -6.31 19.05 -7.21
C TYR A 163 -4.98 18.61 -7.79
N ASP A 164 -4.33 17.67 -7.12
CA ASP A 164 -3.02 17.15 -7.49
C ASP A 164 -3.17 15.72 -8.00
N VAL A 165 -2.45 15.37 -9.07
CA VAL A 165 -2.35 14.02 -9.61
C VAL A 165 -0.91 13.58 -9.54
N LEU A 166 -0.65 12.41 -8.94
CA LEU A 166 0.68 11.81 -8.93
C LEU A 166 1.01 11.29 -10.33
N VAL A 167 2.13 11.74 -10.88
CA VAL A 167 2.64 11.29 -12.19
C VAL A 167 3.63 10.14 -11.99
N SER A 168 4.58 10.32 -11.09
CA SER A 168 5.59 9.30 -10.80
C SER A 168 6.27 9.50 -9.45
N VAL A 169 6.86 8.42 -8.95
CA VAL A 169 7.75 8.42 -7.80
C VAL A 169 9.11 7.88 -8.23
N SER A 170 10.15 8.58 -7.79
CA SER A 170 11.53 8.17 -7.96
C SER A 170 12.22 8.05 -6.61
N GLU A 171 13.16 7.13 -6.52
CA GLU A 171 14.04 6.96 -5.37
C GLU A 171 15.49 6.91 -5.87
N ASN A 172 16.35 7.77 -5.31
CA ASN A 172 17.75 7.88 -5.69
C ASN A 172 17.95 8.07 -7.22
N GLY A 173 17.10 8.89 -7.84
CA GLY A 173 17.13 9.19 -9.27
C GLY A 173 16.52 8.12 -10.18
N LYS A 174 16.10 6.97 -9.65
CA LYS A 174 15.43 5.90 -10.41
C LYS A 174 13.92 5.98 -10.23
N CYS A 175 13.16 6.03 -11.32
CA CYS A 175 11.69 5.92 -11.27
C CYS A 175 11.29 4.51 -10.78
N ILE A 176 10.51 4.46 -9.71
CA ILE A 176 10.03 3.23 -9.07
C ILE A 176 8.53 3.01 -9.24
N PHE A 177 7.76 4.06 -9.56
CA PHE A 177 6.31 4.01 -9.68
C PHE A 177 5.80 5.12 -10.62
N LYS A 178 4.71 4.85 -11.36
CA LYS A 178 4.02 5.78 -12.27
C LYS A 178 2.52 5.74 -12.06
N ASP A 179 1.80 6.75 -12.55
CA ASP A 179 0.33 6.79 -12.49
C ASP A 179 -0.34 5.48 -12.99
N SER A 180 0.17 4.94 -14.09
CA SER A 180 -0.35 3.73 -14.72
C SER A 180 -0.16 2.47 -13.87
N ASP A 181 0.69 2.51 -12.85
CA ASP A 181 0.89 1.41 -11.91
C ASP A 181 -0.26 1.28 -10.90
N PHE A 182 -1.02 2.36 -10.64
CA PHE A 182 -2.16 2.31 -9.72
C PHE A 182 -3.28 1.37 -10.19
N SER A 183 -3.46 1.21 -11.50
CA SER A 183 -4.52 0.38 -12.08
C SER A 183 -4.02 -1.00 -12.52
N LYS A 184 -2.73 -1.30 -12.37
CA LYS A 184 -2.21 -2.65 -12.68
C LYS A 184 -2.87 -3.67 -11.77
N HIS A 185 -3.43 -4.71 -12.38
CA HIS A 185 -3.84 -5.88 -11.63
C HIS A 185 -2.60 -6.60 -11.10
N PRO A 186 -2.63 -7.13 -9.87
CA PRO A 186 -1.54 -7.96 -9.37
C PRO A 186 -1.32 -9.10 -10.36
N THR A 187 -0.08 -9.30 -10.80
CA THR A 187 0.32 -10.42 -11.67
C THR A 187 0.44 -11.75 -10.92
N GLY A 188 0.03 -11.78 -9.65
CA GLY A 188 -0.12 -13.01 -8.88
C GLY A 188 -1.21 -13.87 -9.51
N ILE A 189 -0.90 -15.13 -9.78
CA ILE A 189 -1.86 -16.12 -10.27
C ILE A 189 -2.98 -16.24 -9.23
N ASP A 190 -4.10 -15.57 -9.48
CA ASP A 190 -5.34 -15.65 -8.70
C ASP A 190 -6.24 -16.80 -9.18
N ASN A 191 -5.66 -17.83 -9.81
CA ASN A 191 -6.37 -19.07 -10.06
C ASN A 191 -6.45 -19.83 -8.73
N LYS A 192 -7.53 -19.63 -7.98
CA LYS A 192 -8.09 -20.76 -7.23
C LYS A 192 -8.39 -21.82 -8.29
N PRO A 193 -7.70 -22.98 -8.31
CA PRO A 193 -8.09 -24.03 -9.23
C PRO A 193 -9.56 -24.33 -8.96
N GLU A 194 -10.41 -24.21 -9.99
CA GLU A 194 -11.76 -24.74 -9.92
C GLU A 194 -11.63 -26.25 -9.73
N ILE A 195 -11.84 -26.68 -8.49
CA ILE A 195 -11.81 -28.11 -8.19
C ILE A 195 -13.16 -28.66 -8.60
N GLU A 196 -13.24 -29.26 -9.79
CA GLU A 196 -14.41 -30.03 -10.22
C GLU A 196 -14.75 -31.07 -9.15
N LYS A 197 -15.92 -30.95 -8.54
CA LYS A 197 -16.49 -31.99 -7.69
C LYS A 197 -16.96 -33.12 -8.60
N LYS A 198 -16.13 -34.14 -8.79
CA LYS A 198 -16.56 -35.40 -9.41
C LYS A 198 -17.14 -36.31 -8.33
N ASP A 199 -18.46 -36.53 -8.37
CA ASP A 199 -19.17 -37.38 -7.40
C ASP A 199 -18.75 -38.86 -7.49
N ASP A 200 -18.29 -39.29 -8.68
CA ASP A 200 -17.77 -40.64 -8.97
C ASP A 200 -16.25 -40.79 -8.82
N ALA A 201 -15.61 -39.90 -8.05
CA ALA A 201 -14.17 -39.98 -7.87
C ALA A 201 -13.73 -41.32 -7.24
N PRO A 202 -12.69 -41.98 -7.80
CA PRO A 202 -12.14 -43.21 -7.24
C PRO A 202 -11.47 -42.98 -5.89
N TRP A 203 -11.36 -44.04 -5.10
CA TRP A 203 -10.73 -44.01 -3.79
C TRP A 203 -9.23 -44.29 -3.90
N TYR A 204 -8.45 -43.59 -3.08
CA TYR A 204 -7.02 -43.81 -2.92
C TYR A 204 -6.64 -43.91 -1.44
N ASP A 205 -5.61 -44.69 -1.12
CA ASP A 205 -4.98 -44.64 0.19
C ASP A 205 -4.07 -43.41 0.32
N LEU A 206 -3.52 -43.17 1.53
CA LEU A 206 -2.63 -42.04 1.79
C LEU A 206 -1.28 -42.14 1.07
N SER A 207 -0.97 -43.28 0.46
CA SER A 207 0.21 -43.50 -0.38
C SER A 207 -0.10 -43.32 -1.88
N GLY A 208 -1.32 -42.92 -2.24
CA GLY A 208 -1.73 -42.67 -3.61
C GLY A 208 -2.10 -43.93 -4.41
N ARG A 209 -2.28 -45.08 -3.77
CA ARG A 209 -2.71 -46.32 -4.46
C ARG A 209 -4.22 -46.38 -4.55
N ARG A 210 -4.73 -46.77 -5.71
CA ARG A 210 -6.18 -46.93 -5.95
C ARG A 210 -6.74 -48.05 -5.08
N VAL A 211 -7.86 -47.77 -4.42
CA VAL A 211 -8.59 -48.70 -3.54
C VAL A 211 -9.93 -49.03 -4.20
N LEU A 212 -10.21 -50.32 -4.39
CA LEU A 212 -11.47 -50.79 -4.99
C LEU A 212 -12.57 -50.99 -3.93
N VAL A 213 -12.19 -51.40 -2.72
CA VAL A 213 -13.11 -51.67 -1.61
C VAL A 213 -12.59 -50.98 -0.34
N PRO A 214 -13.13 -49.81 0.04
CA PRO A 214 -12.71 -49.12 1.26
C PRO A 214 -13.21 -49.85 2.51
N GLN A 215 -12.39 -49.89 3.55
CA GLN A 215 -12.68 -50.55 4.83
C GLN A 215 -13.12 -49.55 5.89
N LYS A 216 -14.10 -49.94 6.72
CA LYS A 216 -14.59 -49.12 7.82
C LYS A 216 -13.48 -48.81 8.84
N GLY A 217 -13.45 -47.58 9.34
CA GLY A 217 -12.48 -47.05 10.30
C GLY A 217 -11.16 -46.59 9.67
N ARG A 218 -11.03 -46.55 8.34
CA ARG A 218 -9.78 -46.16 7.66
C ARG A 218 -9.92 -44.86 6.88
N VAL A 219 -8.79 -44.18 6.74
CA VAL A 219 -8.67 -42.90 6.05
C VAL A 219 -8.30 -43.12 4.59
N TYR A 220 -9.00 -42.42 3.70
CA TYR A 220 -8.79 -42.44 2.26
C TYR A 220 -8.85 -41.04 1.66
N ILE A 221 -8.42 -40.92 0.41
CA ILE A 221 -8.65 -39.77 -0.46
C ILE A 221 -9.73 -40.14 -1.48
N LYS A 222 -10.82 -39.36 -1.54
CA LYS A 222 -11.86 -39.47 -2.57
C LYS A 222 -12.03 -38.10 -3.24
N GLY A 223 -11.67 -38.02 -4.51
CA GLY A 223 -11.58 -36.74 -5.23
C GLY A 223 -10.56 -35.83 -4.55
N ASN A 224 -11.01 -34.66 -4.09
CA ASN A 224 -10.20 -33.66 -3.39
C ASN A 224 -10.34 -33.69 -1.87
N LYS A 225 -10.97 -34.73 -1.29
CA LYS A 225 -11.23 -34.80 0.15
C LYS A 225 -10.56 -36.00 0.79
N LYS A 226 -10.07 -35.77 2.01
CA LYS A 226 -9.77 -36.82 2.97
C LYS A 226 -11.09 -37.29 3.59
N VAL A 227 -11.36 -38.58 3.54
CA VAL A 227 -12.60 -39.19 3.99
C VAL A 227 -12.29 -40.40 4.89
N ILE A 228 -13.15 -40.65 5.86
CA ILE A 228 -13.11 -41.85 6.70
C ILE A 228 -14.31 -42.70 6.29
N GLN A 229 -14.06 -43.95 5.91
CA GLN A 229 -15.12 -44.92 5.61
C GLN A 229 -15.53 -45.67 6.87
#